data_AF-A0A385MT71-F1
#
_entry.id   AF-A0A385MT71-F1
#
_cell.length_a   1.000
_cell.length_b   1.000
_cell.length_c   1.000
_cell.angle_alpha   90.00
_cell.angle_beta   90.00
_cell.angle_gamma   90.00
#
_symmetry.space_group_name_H-M   'P 1'
#
loop_
_entity.id
_entity.type
_entity.pdbx_description
1 polymer ?
#
loop_
_entity_poly.entity_id
_entity_poly.type
_entity_poly.pdbx_seq_one_letter_code
_entity_poly.pdbx_strand_id
1 'polypeptide(L)'
;MNIQLNHEFTPQALADINAEILQCLTDDDEEARYNTLLSLMTRRDTVIQSHLRNSDPETARSFAEQEVTVNNMLKEMAQTLLKSAKDDVSQFLRSQKAVKKYR
;
A
#
# COMPACT_ATOMS: atom_id res chain seq x y z
N MET A 1 -10.45 9.18 0.61
CA MET A 1 -9.26 9.16 -0.27
C MET A 1 -9.66 8.36 -1.50
N ASN A 2 -9.73 8.97 -2.70
CA ASN A 2 -10.12 8.24 -3.91
C ASN A 2 -8.85 7.66 -4.55
N ILE A 3 -8.49 6.43 -4.17
CA ILE A 3 -7.28 5.76 -4.66
C ILE A 3 -7.64 4.97 -5.92
N GLN A 4 -7.00 5.29 -7.03
CA GLN A 4 -7.10 4.50 -8.26
C GLN A 4 -5.80 3.70 -8.45
N LEU A 5 -5.89 2.39 -8.26
CA LEU A 5 -4.77 1.46 -8.44
C LEU A 5 -4.77 0.74 -9.80
N ASN A 6 -5.87 0.86 -10.54
CA ASN A 6 -6.03 0.27 -11.87
C ASN A 6 -5.82 1.33 -12.95
N HIS A 7 -5.23 0.90 -14.05
CA HIS A 7 -5.00 1.67 -15.26
C HIS A 7 -5.30 0.79 -16.49
N GLU A 8 -5.20 1.34 -17.71
CA GLU A 8 -5.73 0.66 -18.91
C GLU A 8 -5.01 -0.67 -19.25
N PHE A 9 -3.78 -0.84 -18.76
CA PHE A 9 -2.97 -2.04 -18.97
C PHE A 9 -2.96 -2.97 -17.75
N THR A 10 -3.77 -2.72 -16.72
CA THR A 10 -3.81 -3.58 -15.53
C THR A 10 -4.42 -4.95 -15.86
N PRO A 11 -3.67 -6.06 -15.75
CA PRO A 11 -4.24 -7.39 -15.95
C PRO A 11 -5.20 -7.75 -14.82
N GLN A 12 -6.18 -8.61 -15.10
CA GLN A 12 -7.23 -8.98 -14.14
C GLN A 12 -6.65 -9.47 -12.80
N ALA A 13 -5.63 -10.33 -12.83
CA ALA A 13 -4.97 -10.83 -11.63
C ALA A 13 -4.38 -9.72 -10.75
N LEU A 14 -3.92 -8.61 -11.36
CA LEU A 14 -3.43 -7.45 -10.63
C LEU A 14 -4.59 -6.58 -10.12
N ALA A 15 -5.67 -6.46 -10.89
CA ALA A 15 -6.88 -5.73 -10.50
C ALA A 15 -7.54 -6.36 -9.26
N ASP A 16 -7.57 -7.68 -9.17
CA ASP A 16 -8.11 -8.41 -8.01
C ASP A 16 -7.29 -8.08 -6.75
N ILE A 17 -5.95 -8.14 -6.84
CA ILE A 17 -5.06 -7.76 -5.72
C ILE A 17 -5.21 -6.29 -5.36
N ASN A 18 -5.36 -5.41 -6.34
CA ASN A 18 -5.60 -3.98 -6.10
C ASN A 18 -6.92 -3.75 -5.34
N ALA A 19 -7.98 -4.50 -5.64
CA ALA A 19 -9.23 -4.44 -4.88
C ALA A 19 -9.06 -4.95 -3.44
N GLU A 20 -8.33 -6.06 -3.24
CA GLU A 20 -7.98 -6.57 -1.91
C GLU A 20 -7.20 -5.51 -1.10
N ILE A 21 -6.26 -4.79 -1.72
CA ILE A 21 -5.52 -3.70 -1.08
C ILE A 21 -6.46 -2.57 -0.65
N LEU A 22 -7.36 -2.13 -1.52
CA LEU A 22 -8.32 -1.07 -1.20
C LEU A 22 -9.21 -1.45 -0.01
N GLN A 23 -9.69 -2.70 0.02
CA GLN A 23 -10.48 -3.21 1.13
C GLN A 23 -9.66 -3.26 2.43
N CYS A 24 -8.42 -3.77 2.37
CA CYS A 24 -7.52 -3.83 3.52
C CYS A 24 -7.27 -2.44 4.13
N LEU A 25 -7.22 -1.38 3.31
CA LEU A 25 -7.00 -0.01 3.77
C LEU A 25 -8.23 0.62 4.44
N THR A 26 -9.41 0.03 4.27
CA THR A 26 -10.65 0.47 4.92
C THR A 26 -10.97 -0.32 6.20
N ASP A 27 -10.15 -1.32 6.54
CA ASP A 27 -10.35 -2.15 7.73
C ASP A 27 -9.88 -1.42 9.00
N ASP A 28 -10.61 -1.61 10.10
CA ASP A 28 -10.40 -0.92 11.39
C ASP A 28 -9.36 -1.64 12.27
N ASP A 29 -9.04 -2.92 12.00
CA ASP A 29 -8.02 -3.67 12.74
C ASP A 29 -6.61 -3.35 12.23
N GLU A 30 -5.89 -2.47 12.94
CA GLU A 30 -4.58 -1.98 12.52
C GLU A 30 -3.48 -3.05 12.45
N GLU A 31 -3.52 -4.05 13.35
CA GLU A 31 -2.47 -5.07 13.46
C GLU A 31 -2.65 -6.15 12.38
N ALA A 32 -3.90 -6.59 12.16
CA ALA A 32 -4.22 -7.49 11.06
C ALA A 32 -3.99 -6.82 9.69
N ARG A 33 -4.28 -5.51 9.60
CA ARG A 33 -4.10 -4.71 8.39
C ARG A 33 -2.66 -4.62 7.92
N TYR A 34 -1.68 -4.47 8.81
CA TYR A 34 -0.27 -4.38 8.39
C TYR A 34 0.23 -5.67 7.72
N ASN A 35 0.01 -6.82 8.37
CA ASN A 35 0.47 -8.11 7.86
C ASN A 35 -0.25 -8.48 6.55
N THR A 36 -1.56 -8.19 6.48
CA THR A 36 -2.37 -8.40 5.28
C THR A 36 -1.88 -7.51 4.14
N LEU A 37 -1.67 -6.22 4.39
CA LEU A 37 -1.17 -5.28 3.38
C LEU A 37 0.22 -5.70 2.86
N LEU A 38 1.12 -6.13 3.75
CA LEU A 38 2.44 -6.63 3.34
C LEU A 38 2.33 -7.86 2.42
N SER A 39 1.49 -8.84 2.80
CA SER A 39 1.24 -10.03 1.98
C SER A 39 0.68 -9.68 0.59
N LEU A 40 -0.28 -8.75 0.55
CA LEU A 40 -0.87 -8.25 -0.70
C LEU A 40 0.16 -7.53 -1.57
N MET A 41 1.02 -6.69 -0.99
CA MET A 41 2.10 -6.01 -1.71
C MET A 41 3.10 -7.01 -2.32
N THR A 42 3.47 -8.07 -1.60
CA THR A 42 4.35 -9.13 -2.14
C THR A 42 3.69 -9.93 -3.26
N ARG A 43 2.40 -10.28 -3.11
CA ARG A 43 1.62 -10.94 -4.18
C ARG A 43 1.54 -10.05 -5.42
N ARG A 44 1.29 -8.75 -5.22
CA ARG A 44 1.22 -7.73 -6.28
C ARG A 44 2.52 -7.68 -7.09
N ASP A 45 3.66 -7.56 -6.42
CA ASP A 45 4.99 -7.53 -7.04
C ASP A 45 5.27 -8.80 -7.87
N THR A 46 4.89 -9.97 -7.34
CA THR A 46 5.03 -11.23 -8.07
C THR A 46 4.22 -11.25 -9.38
N VAL A 47 2.97 -10.78 -9.33
CA VAL A 47 2.11 -10.69 -10.53
C VAL A 47 2.67 -9.69 -11.54
N ILE A 48 3.16 -8.54 -11.08
CA ILE A 48 3.78 -7.51 -11.94
C ILE A 48 5.01 -8.06 -12.64
N GLN A 49 5.93 -8.69 -11.90
CA GLN A 49 7.14 -9.26 -12.48
C GLN A 49 6.82 -10.38 -13.47
N SER A 50 5.83 -11.22 -13.16
CA SER A 50 5.36 -12.26 -14.08
C SER A 50 4.76 -11.67 -15.35
N HIS A 51 3.92 -10.63 -15.24
CA HIS A 51 3.32 -9.95 -16.38
C HIS A 51 4.41 -9.32 -17.26
N LEU A 52 5.34 -8.57 -16.68
CA LEU A 52 6.45 -7.95 -17.41
C LEU A 52 7.35 -8.96 -18.14
N ARG A 53 7.59 -10.15 -17.55
CA ARG A 53 8.42 -11.19 -18.18
C ARG A 53 7.73 -11.90 -19.33
N ASN A 54 6.40 -12.02 -19.28
CA ASN A 54 5.62 -12.77 -20.26
C ASN A 54 5.02 -11.89 -21.36
N SER A 55 5.02 -10.57 -21.19
CA SER A 55 4.58 -9.59 -22.18
C SER A 55 5.66 -9.31 -23.24
N ASP A 56 5.24 -8.94 -24.43
CA ASP A 56 6.15 -8.41 -25.45
C ASP A 56 6.75 -7.06 -25.02
N PRO A 57 7.87 -6.63 -25.61
CA PRO A 57 8.57 -5.42 -25.17
C PRO A 57 7.75 -4.13 -25.26
N GLU A 58 6.78 -4.03 -26.17
CA GLU A 58 5.95 -2.84 -26.33
C GLU A 58 4.89 -2.79 -25.24
N THR A 59 4.15 -3.89 -25.05
CA THR A 59 3.17 -4.05 -23.95
C THR A 59 3.82 -3.87 -22.58
N ALA A 60 4.99 -4.49 -22.36
CA ALA A 60 5.71 -4.39 -21.10
C ALA A 60 6.14 -2.93 -20.80
N ARG A 61 6.52 -2.16 -21.83
CA ARG A 61 6.86 -0.74 -21.69
C ARG A 61 5.64 0.09 -21.32
N SER A 62 4.54 -0.04 -22.07
CA SER A 62 3.31 0.72 -21.81
C SER A 62 2.73 0.40 -20.43
N PHE A 63 2.78 -0.86 -20.01
CA PHE A 63 2.42 -1.25 -18.65
C PHE A 63 3.34 -0.58 -17.62
N ALA A 64 4.66 -0.71 -17.77
CA ALA A 64 5.62 -0.18 -16.80
C ALA A 64 5.52 1.35 -16.61
N GLU A 65 5.31 2.10 -17.70
CA GLU A 65 5.15 3.56 -17.65
C GLU A 65 3.98 4.00 -16.76
N GLN A 66 2.85 3.29 -16.83
CA GLN A 66 1.69 3.60 -15.99
C GLN A 66 1.83 3.03 -14.58
N GLU A 67 2.40 1.84 -14.47
CA GLU A 67 2.59 1.13 -13.20
C GLU A 67 3.55 1.88 -12.26
N VAL A 68 4.51 2.65 -12.80
CA VAL A 68 5.34 3.58 -12.00
C VAL A 68 4.49 4.57 -11.20
N THR A 69 3.43 5.12 -11.81
CA THR A 69 2.54 6.08 -11.13
C THR A 69 1.80 5.41 -9.96
N VAL A 70 1.26 4.22 -10.18
CA VAL A 70 0.55 3.45 -9.15
C VAL A 70 1.49 3.06 -8.01
N ASN A 71 2.71 2.61 -8.34
CA ASN A 71 3.73 2.27 -7.34
C ASN A 71 4.14 3.48 -6.49
N ASN A 72 4.27 4.66 -7.09
CA ASN A 72 4.57 5.88 -6.35
C ASN A 72 3.43 6.25 -5.38
N MET A 73 2.17 6.15 -5.81
CA MET A 73 1.02 6.38 -4.94
C MET A 73 1.00 5.41 -3.74
N LEU A 74 1.21 4.11 -3.99
CA LEU A 74 1.26 3.09 -2.94
C LEU A 74 2.41 3.35 -1.96
N LYS A 75 3.57 3.78 -2.46
CA LYS A 75 4.72 4.15 -1.63
C LYS A 75 4.41 5.36 -0.73
N GLU A 76 3.82 6.41 -1.28
CA GLU A 76 3.43 7.60 -0.51
C GLU A 76 2.40 7.26 0.58
N MET A 77 1.45 6.39 0.26
CA MET A 77 0.48 5.88 1.23
C MET A 77 1.15 5.09 2.36
N ALA A 78 2.04 4.15 2.03
CA ALA A 78 2.77 3.37 3.03
C ALA A 78 3.63 4.26 3.94
N GLN A 79 4.25 5.30 3.38
CA GLN A 79 5.00 6.30 4.15
C GLN A 79 4.09 7.12 5.07
N THR A 80 2.90 7.50 4.60
CA THR A 80 1.91 8.25 5.38
C THR A 80 1.39 7.42 6.55
N LEU A 81 1.06 6.14 6.33
CA LEU A 81 0.66 5.20 7.38
C LEU A 81 1.76 5.06 8.45
N LEU A 82 3.01 4.87 8.02
CA LEU A 82 4.15 4.78 8.94
C LEU A 82 4.36 6.07 9.75
N LYS A 83 4.14 7.24 9.13
CA LYS A 83 4.26 8.52 9.81
C LYS A 83 3.17 8.68 10.87
N SER A 84 1.91 8.36 10.53
CA SER A 84 0.79 8.40 11.48
C SER A 84 1.09 7.55 12.73
N ALA A 85 1.51 6.30 12.54
CA ALA A 85 1.84 5.41 13.65
C ALA A 85 2.94 5.96 14.57
N LYS A 86 3.95 6.64 14.01
CA LYS A 86 5.02 7.29 14.80
C LYS A 86 4.51 8.49 15.60
N ASP A 87 3.62 9.28 15.01
CA ASP A 87 3.02 10.45 15.65
C ASP A 87 2.12 10.02 16.83
N ASP A 88 1.35 8.95 16.67
CA ASP A 88 0.48 8.37 17.71
C ASP A 88 1.29 7.87 18.91
N VAL A 89 2.37 7.09 18.66
CA VAL A 89 3.29 6.65 19.71
C VAL A 89 3.92 7.84 20.44
N SER A 90 4.32 8.87 19.70
CA SER A 90 4.92 10.09 20.27
C SER A 90 3.92 10.88 21.13
N GLN A 91 2.65 10.93 20.74
CA GLN A 91 1.59 11.54 21.53
C GLN A 91 1.31 10.75 22.80
N PHE A 92 1.23 9.42 22.72
CA PHE A 92 1.04 8.53 23.87
C PHE A 92 2.17 8.65 24.91
N LEU A 93 3.43 8.69 24.48
CA LEU A 93 4.57 8.89 25.38
C LEU A 93 4.52 10.26 26.08
N ARG A 94 4.08 11.31 25.36
CA ARG A 94 3.89 12.65 25.93
C ARG A 94 2.76 12.67 26.96
N SER A 95 1.62 12.03 26.67
CA SER A 95 0.50 11.93 27.61
C SER A 95 0.89 11.13 28.86
N GLN A 96 1.64 10.03 28.73
CA GLN A 96 2.14 9.26 29.88
C GLN A 96 3.09 10.08 30.76
N LYS A 97 4.01 10.86 30.16
CA LYS A 97 4.90 11.77 30.90
C LYS A 97 4.14 12.88 31.61
N ALA A 98 3.10 13.43 30.99
CA ALA A 98 2.24 14.43 31.61
C ALA A 98 1.50 13.85 32.83
N VAL A 99 0.88 12.68 32.70
CA VAL A 99 0.20 12.00 33.83
C VAL A 99 1.16 11.73 34.99
N LYS A 100 2.40 11.30 34.72
CA LYS A 100 3.44 11.12 35.75
C LYS A 100 3.87 12.41 36.45
N LYS A 101 3.68 13.58 35.83
CA LYS A 101 3.97 14.90 36.44
C LYS A 101 2.89 15.40 37.38
N TYR A 102 1.65 14.90 37.23
CA TYR A 102 0.51 15.27 38.07
C TYR A 102 0.17 14.20 39.13
N ARG A 103 1.08 13.25 39.34
CA ARG A 103 0.94 12.15 40.30
C ARG A 103 2.01 12.25 41.38
#